data_AF-A0AAW0VND8-F1
#
_entry.id   AF-A0AAW0VND8-F1
#
_cell.length_a   1.000
_cell.length_b   1.000
_cell.length_c   1.000
_cell.angle_alpha   90.00
_cell.angle_beta   90.00
_cell.angle_gamma   90.00
#
_symmetry.space_group_name_H-M   'P 1'
#
loop_
_entity.id
_entity.type
_entity.pdbx_description
1 polymer ?
#
loop_
_entity_poly.entity_id
_entity_poly.type
_entity_poly.pdbx_seq_one_letter_code
_entity_poly.pdbx_strand_id
1 'polypeptide(L)'
;MPRSVLWTLVVSVSWSVVTVDATKFNCPTITPYFFPCSCESGGENGLFLRCENTNLASLAVGLANVRFPIEELRLYKCHIKKLYGDVFKYLLLHKLVLEETPVSELEASVFQPVADTLTGLHFLNAPLQAIPKTALEPLKK
;
A
#
# COMPACT_ATOMS: atom_id res chain seq x y z
N MET A 1 -54.57 17.96 -51.34
CA MET A 1 -53.41 18.21 -50.45
C MET A 1 -53.20 17.00 -49.55
N PRO A 2 -52.21 16.11 -49.78
CA PRO A 2 -51.83 15.11 -48.79
C PRO A 2 -50.49 15.48 -48.12
N ARG A 3 -50.44 15.41 -46.78
CA ARG A 3 -49.23 15.57 -45.96
C ARG A 3 -48.54 14.22 -45.82
N SER A 4 -47.42 14.03 -46.49
CA SER A 4 -46.51 12.90 -46.27
C SER A 4 -45.71 13.12 -44.99
N VAL A 5 -45.76 12.16 -44.06
CA VAL A 5 -44.96 12.16 -42.82
C VAL A 5 -43.78 11.20 -43.02
N LEU A 6 -42.57 11.76 -43.05
CA LEU A 6 -41.32 11.01 -43.24
C LEU A 6 -40.77 10.64 -41.86
N TRP A 7 -40.84 9.35 -41.49
CA TRP A 7 -40.26 8.84 -40.25
C TRP A 7 -38.77 8.55 -40.46
N THR A 8 -37.90 9.34 -39.85
CA THR A 8 -36.45 9.09 -39.83
C THR A 8 -36.11 8.21 -38.64
N LEU A 9 -35.57 7.01 -38.90
CA LEU A 9 -35.03 6.10 -37.88
C LEU A 9 -33.67 6.64 -37.42
N VAL A 10 -33.57 6.99 -36.14
CA VAL A 10 -32.31 7.39 -35.50
C VAL A 10 -31.63 6.12 -34.98
N VAL A 11 -30.51 5.72 -35.58
CA VAL A 11 -29.69 4.60 -35.12
C VAL A 11 -28.63 5.16 -34.17
N SER A 12 -28.77 4.92 -32.87
CA SER A 12 -27.77 5.32 -31.87
C SER A 12 -26.62 4.30 -31.85
N VAL A 13 -25.46 4.70 -32.37
CA VAL A 13 -24.21 3.95 -32.23
C VAL A 13 -23.63 4.24 -30.85
N SER A 14 -23.66 3.25 -29.95
CA SER A 14 -23.05 3.34 -28.63
C SER A 14 -21.55 3.05 -28.71
N TRP A 15 -20.71 4.07 -28.54
CA TRP A 15 -19.27 3.88 -28.31
C TRP A 15 -19.03 3.68 -26.81
N SER A 16 -18.59 2.49 -26.42
CA SER A 16 -18.09 2.25 -25.06
C SER A 16 -16.72 2.90 -24.91
N VAL A 17 -16.65 4.00 -24.17
CA VAL A 17 -15.39 4.65 -23.82
C VAL A 17 -14.73 3.85 -22.70
N VAL A 18 -13.52 3.33 -22.94
CA VAL A 18 -12.69 2.71 -21.89
C VAL A 18 -11.92 3.83 -21.21
N THR A 19 -12.25 4.12 -19.95
CA THR A 19 -11.49 5.08 -19.14
C THR A 19 -10.33 4.36 -18.46
N VAL A 20 -9.09 4.70 -18.79
CA VAL A 20 -7.91 4.31 -18.01
C VAL A 20 -7.74 5.36 -16.93
N ASP A 21 -7.96 4.98 -15.67
CA ASP A 21 -7.80 5.89 -14.53
C ASP A 21 -6.33 6.30 -14.42
N ALA A 22 -6.05 7.58 -14.66
CA ALA A 22 -4.70 8.11 -14.64
C ALA A 22 -4.33 8.44 -13.19
N THR A 23 -3.77 7.45 -12.48
CA THR A 23 -3.25 7.67 -11.12
C THR A 23 -1.98 8.52 -11.14
N LYS A 24 -1.80 9.36 -10.12
CA LYS A 24 -0.59 10.21 -9.98
C LYS A 24 0.70 9.40 -9.86
N PHE A 25 0.68 8.29 -9.12
CA PHE A 25 1.82 7.40 -8.95
C PHE A 25 1.53 6.08 -9.65
N ASN A 26 2.45 5.63 -10.50
CA ASN A 26 2.32 4.36 -11.23
C ASN A 26 3.43 3.41 -10.80
N CYS A 27 3.12 2.10 -10.75
CA CYS A 27 4.14 1.08 -10.54
C CYS A 27 5.19 1.15 -11.67
N PRO A 28 6.49 1.16 -11.36
CA PRO A 28 7.51 1.17 -12.41
C PRO A 28 7.51 -0.17 -13.13
N THR A 29 7.80 -0.11 -14.43
CA THR A 29 7.88 -1.28 -15.33
C THR A 29 9.03 -2.22 -14.95
N ILE A 30 10.03 -1.72 -14.22
CA ILE A 30 11.18 -2.48 -13.75
C ILE A 30 10.97 -2.78 -12.26
N THR A 31 10.52 -3.99 -11.97
CA THR A 31 10.15 -4.48 -10.63
C THR A 31 11.29 -4.88 -9.66
N PRO A 32 12.56 -5.18 -10.05
CA PRO A 32 13.56 -5.67 -9.09
C PRO A 32 13.97 -4.66 -8.01
N TYR A 33 13.62 -3.38 -8.14
CA TYR A 33 14.01 -2.35 -7.17
C TYR A 33 13.39 -2.51 -5.78
N PHE A 34 12.30 -3.27 -5.64
CA PHE A 34 11.59 -3.40 -4.36
C PHE A 34 11.64 -4.81 -3.78
N PHE A 35 12.38 -5.74 -4.40
CA PHE A 35 12.44 -7.13 -3.93
C PHE A 35 12.81 -7.16 -2.44
N PRO A 36 12.03 -7.84 -1.58
CA PRO A 36 11.07 -8.92 -1.85
C PRO A 36 9.60 -8.50 -2.03
N CYS A 37 9.32 -7.21 -2.22
CA CYS A 37 7.98 -6.69 -2.40
C CYS A 37 7.60 -6.56 -3.89
N SER A 38 6.32 -6.75 -4.18
CA SER A 38 5.70 -6.46 -5.47
C SER A 38 4.84 -5.20 -5.37
N CYS A 39 4.83 -4.40 -6.44
CA CYS A 39 3.90 -3.28 -6.59
C CYS A 39 2.59 -3.81 -7.16
N GLU A 40 1.50 -3.75 -6.39
CA GLU A 40 0.18 -4.23 -6.80
C GLU A 40 -0.54 -3.20 -7.69
N SER A 41 -0.46 -1.92 -7.30
CA SER A 41 -1.05 -0.83 -8.07
C SER A 41 -0.41 0.52 -7.77
N GLY A 42 -0.64 1.44 -8.71
CA GLY A 42 -0.48 2.87 -8.50
C GLY A 42 -1.59 3.45 -7.62
N GLY A 43 -1.44 4.72 -7.26
CA GLY A 43 -2.35 5.43 -6.36
C GLY A 43 -2.20 6.95 -6.46
N GLU A 44 -3.08 7.66 -5.79
CA GLU A 44 -3.06 9.13 -5.75
C GLU A 44 -2.01 9.66 -4.76
N ASN A 45 -1.79 8.94 -3.67
CA ASN A 45 -0.89 9.35 -2.59
C ASN A 45 0.40 8.52 -2.53
N GLY A 46 0.46 7.41 -3.26
CA GLY A 46 1.66 6.58 -3.34
C GLY A 46 1.40 5.24 -4.02
N LEU A 47 2.35 4.33 -3.86
CA LEU A 47 2.26 2.96 -4.37
C LEU A 47 1.59 2.03 -3.35
N PHE A 48 0.90 1.02 -3.86
CA PHE A 48 0.42 -0.12 -3.08
C PHE A 48 1.45 -1.24 -3.20
N LEU A 49 2.19 -1.50 -2.12
CA LEU A 49 3.24 -2.50 -2.08
C LEU A 49 2.81 -3.69 -1.21
N ARG A 50 3.00 -4.91 -1.74
CA ARG A 50 2.80 -6.15 -1.01
C ARG A 50 4.10 -6.92 -0.91
N CYS A 51 4.50 -7.27 0.30
CA CYS A 51 5.66 -8.12 0.56
C CYS A 51 5.16 -9.43 1.13
N GLU A 52 5.47 -10.55 0.48
CA GLU A 52 4.98 -11.87 0.85
C GLU A 52 6.13 -12.82 1.23
N ASN A 53 5.91 -13.66 2.24
CA ASN A 53 6.82 -14.75 2.62
C ASN A 53 8.29 -14.29 2.82
N THR A 54 8.47 -13.11 3.40
CA THR A 54 9.80 -12.53 3.64
C THR A 54 10.11 -12.42 5.13
N ASN A 55 11.36 -12.14 5.47
CA ASN A 55 11.82 -11.85 6.83
C ASN A 55 12.15 -10.35 6.98
N LEU A 56 12.35 -9.90 8.23
CA LEU A 56 12.58 -8.49 8.52
C LEU A 56 13.84 -7.93 7.82
N ALA A 57 14.92 -8.72 7.77
CA ALA A 57 16.18 -8.27 7.17
C ALA A 57 16.04 -8.03 5.67
N SER A 58 15.43 -8.97 4.95
CA SER A 58 15.21 -8.87 3.50
C SER A 58 14.21 -7.77 3.18
N LEU A 59 13.16 -7.63 4.00
CA LEU A 59 12.21 -6.54 3.92
C LEU A 59 12.90 -5.18 4.04
N ALA A 60 13.74 -4.99 5.08
CA ALA A 60 14.43 -3.72 5.31
C ALA A 60 15.33 -3.32 4.13
N VAL A 61 16.03 -4.29 3.52
CA VAL A 61 16.85 -4.06 2.32
C VAL A 61 15.98 -3.66 1.13
N GLY A 62 14.85 -4.35 0.90
CA GLY A 62 13.93 -4.01 -0.18
C GLY A 62 13.32 -2.62 -0.03
N LEU A 63 12.86 -2.28 1.17
CA LEU A 63 12.26 -0.99 1.47
C LEU A 63 13.25 0.17 1.37
N ALA A 64 14.53 -0.03 1.71
CA ALA A 64 15.56 1.00 1.58
C ALA A 64 15.79 1.47 0.13
N ASN A 65 15.34 0.69 -0.86
CA ASN A 65 15.43 1.04 -2.27
C ASN A 65 14.17 1.74 -2.80
N VAL A 66 13.09 1.82 -2.02
CA VAL A 66 11.85 2.48 -2.41
C VAL A 66 12.07 4.00 -2.40
N ARG A 67 11.82 4.66 -3.54
CA ARG A 67 11.98 6.12 -3.73
C ARG A 67 10.66 6.86 -3.91
N PHE A 68 9.55 6.15 -3.77
CA PHE A 68 8.20 6.69 -3.93
C PHE A 68 7.45 6.65 -2.60
N PRO A 69 6.48 7.56 -2.38
CA PRO A 69 5.54 7.40 -1.28
C PRO A 69 4.82 6.05 -1.36
N ILE A 70 4.55 5.47 -0.20
CA ILE A 70 3.84 4.20 -0.06
C ILE A 70 2.48 4.51 0.56
N GLU A 71 1.42 4.34 -0.23
CA GLU A 71 0.06 4.54 0.22
C GLU A 71 -0.37 3.40 1.15
N GLU A 72 -0.06 2.16 0.77
CA GLU A 72 -0.27 0.97 1.59
C GLU A 72 0.93 0.03 1.47
N LEU A 73 1.52 -0.32 2.60
CA LEU A 73 2.49 -1.41 2.73
C LEU A 73 1.80 -2.59 3.39
N ARG A 74 1.62 -3.67 2.64
CA ARG A 74 1.05 -4.93 3.14
C ARG A 74 2.14 -5.98 3.33
N LEU A 75 2.35 -6.40 4.57
CA LEU A 75 3.21 -7.52 4.91
C LEU A 75 2.33 -8.75 5.10
N TYR A 76 2.40 -9.69 4.15
CA TYR A 76 1.54 -10.87 4.10
C TYR A 76 2.34 -12.14 4.35
N LYS A 77 1.92 -12.96 5.32
CA LYS A 77 2.58 -14.24 5.66
C LYS A 77 4.10 -14.10 5.85
N CYS A 78 4.56 -12.98 6.42
CA CYS A 78 5.97 -12.75 6.66
C CYS A 78 6.46 -13.48 7.91
N HIS A 79 7.75 -13.79 7.98
CA HIS A 79 8.40 -14.46 9.11
C HIS A 79 8.97 -13.45 10.09
N ILE A 80 8.10 -12.61 10.65
CA ILE A 80 8.46 -11.48 11.51
C ILE A 80 7.74 -11.60 12.84
N LYS A 81 8.49 -11.87 13.91
CA LYS A 81 7.97 -11.91 15.30
C LYS A 81 8.02 -10.56 16.00
N LYS A 82 9.06 -9.78 15.69
CA LYS A 82 9.31 -8.47 16.27
C LYS A 82 9.58 -7.45 15.16
N LEU A 83 8.95 -6.29 15.23
CA LEU A 83 9.31 -5.13 14.43
C LEU A 83 10.28 -4.26 15.25
N TYR A 84 11.48 -4.01 14.72
CA TYR A 84 12.55 -3.31 15.41
C TYR A 84 13.52 -2.65 14.42
N GLY A 85 14.35 -1.74 14.92
CA GLY A 85 15.36 -1.03 14.16
C GLY A 85 14.79 -0.07 13.11
N ASP A 86 15.61 0.19 12.10
CA ASP A 86 15.42 1.23 11.09
C ASP A 86 14.59 0.77 9.86
N VAL A 87 13.67 -0.18 10.04
CA VAL A 87 12.96 -0.85 8.91
C VAL A 87 12.17 0.12 8.05
N PHE A 88 11.63 1.19 8.65
CA PHE A 88 10.86 2.22 7.95
C PHE A 88 11.65 3.51 7.69
N LYS A 89 12.98 3.47 7.82
CA LYS A 89 13.82 4.63 7.63
C LYS A 89 13.69 5.17 6.20
N TYR A 90 13.56 6.49 6.08
CA TYR A 90 13.40 7.21 4.81
C TYR A 90 12.12 6.90 4.02
N LEU A 91 11.16 6.18 4.60
CA LEU A 91 9.89 5.93 3.95
C LEU A 91 8.90 7.06 4.22
N LEU A 92 8.11 7.40 3.19
CA LEU A 92 6.86 8.12 3.36
C LEU A 92 5.74 7.08 3.30
N LEU A 93 5.30 6.60 4.47
CA LEU A 93 4.35 5.50 4.59
C LEU A 93 3.04 5.99 5.20
N HIS A 94 1.93 5.79 4.49
CA HIS A 94 0.60 6.20 4.94
C HIS A 94 -0.14 5.11 5.70
N LYS A 95 -0.14 3.87 5.20
CA LYS A 95 -0.81 2.75 5.86
C LYS A 95 0.08 1.52 5.92
N LEU A 96 0.21 0.93 7.11
CA LEU A 96 0.85 -0.36 7.32
C LEU A 96 -0.21 -1.43 7.64
N VAL A 97 -0.21 -2.51 6.85
CA VAL A 97 -1.08 -3.66 7.05
C VAL A 97 -0.21 -4.90 7.32
N LEU A 98 -0.38 -5.50 8.49
CA LEU A 98 0.25 -6.73 8.91
C LEU A 98 -0.79 -7.85 8.82
N GLU A 99 -0.67 -8.71 7.82
CA GLU A 99 -1.66 -9.76 7.53
C GLU A 99 -1.03 -11.14 7.64
N GLU A 100 -1.62 -12.02 8.46
CA GLU A 100 -1.14 -13.39 8.71
C GLU A 100 0.36 -13.44 9.08
N THR A 101 0.86 -12.37 9.70
CA THR A 101 2.27 -12.22 10.07
C THR A 101 2.36 -12.29 11.60
N PRO A 102 3.22 -13.14 12.19
CA PRO A 102 3.21 -13.46 13.62
C PRO A 102 3.88 -12.37 14.47
N VAL A 103 3.62 -11.10 14.20
CA VAL A 103 4.17 -9.97 14.96
C VAL A 103 3.54 -9.97 16.35
N SER A 104 4.36 -10.22 17.37
CA SER A 104 3.96 -10.20 18.78
C SER A 104 4.61 -9.06 19.57
N GLU A 105 5.71 -8.49 19.07
CA GLU A 105 6.48 -7.45 19.73
C GLU A 105 6.80 -6.27 18.79
N LEU A 106 6.73 -5.05 19.33
CA LEU A 106 7.14 -3.82 18.63
C LEU A 106 8.17 -3.10 19.50
N GLU A 107 9.29 -2.69 18.89
CA GLU A 107 10.23 -1.78 19.54
C GLU A 107 9.59 -0.39 19.71
N ALA A 108 9.86 0.27 20.84
CA ALA A 108 9.30 1.58 21.19
C ALA A 108 9.48 2.66 20.11
N SER A 109 10.61 2.65 19.41
CA SER A 109 10.97 3.63 18.39
C SER A 109 10.68 3.20 16.96
N VAL A 110 10.11 2.01 16.73
CA VAL A 110 10.03 1.44 15.37
C VAL A 110 9.24 2.32 14.39
N PHE A 111 8.23 3.05 14.87
CA PHE A 111 7.42 3.94 14.04
C PHE A 111 7.87 5.40 14.04
N GLN A 112 8.91 5.78 14.81
CA GLN A 112 9.46 7.14 14.82
C GLN A 112 9.76 7.67 13.40
N PRO A 113 10.37 6.91 12.47
CA PRO A 113 10.69 7.42 11.14
C PRO A 113 9.47 7.80 10.29
N VAL A 114 8.30 7.24 10.60
CA VAL A 114 7.05 7.41 9.83
C VAL A 114 5.94 8.08 10.65
N ALA A 115 6.28 8.62 11.82
CA ALA A 115 5.31 9.20 12.75
C ALA A 115 4.51 10.36 12.15
N ASP A 116 5.08 11.07 11.17
CA ASP A 116 4.45 12.19 10.50
C ASP A 116 3.52 11.79 9.36
N THR A 117 3.70 10.60 8.78
CA THR A 117 2.97 10.17 7.58
C THR A 117 1.99 9.03 7.83
N LEU A 118 2.26 8.18 8.83
CA LEU A 118 1.50 6.97 9.09
C LEU A 118 0.15 7.32 9.73
N THR A 119 -0.92 7.11 8.96
CA THR A 119 -2.31 7.39 9.36
C THR A 119 -3.11 6.11 9.64
N GLY A 120 -2.64 4.96 9.14
CA GLY A 120 -3.30 3.68 9.36
C GLY A 120 -2.34 2.56 9.76
N LEU A 121 -2.68 1.82 10.81
CA LEU A 121 -1.95 0.65 11.27
C LEU A 121 -2.94 -0.48 11.55
N HIS A 122 -2.86 -1.56 10.75
CA HIS A 122 -3.77 -2.68 10.81
C HIS A 122 -3.04 -3.98 11.12
N PHE A 123 -3.57 -4.73 12.07
CA PHE A 123 -3.12 -6.08 12.41
C PHE A 123 -4.27 -7.04 12.08
N LEU A 124 -4.11 -7.80 11.00
CA LEU A 124 -5.09 -8.75 10.48
C LEU A 124 -4.58 -10.17 10.77
N ASN A 125 -5.29 -10.91 11.62
CA ASN A 125 -4.89 -12.26 12.04
C ASN A 125 -3.47 -12.33 12.63
N ALA A 126 -3.07 -11.31 13.41
CA ALA A 126 -1.77 -11.27 14.08
C ALA A 126 -1.90 -11.55 15.59
N PRO A 127 -1.01 -12.36 16.18
CA PRO A 127 -1.05 -12.76 17.59
C PRO A 127 -0.40 -11.69 18.51
N LEU A 128 -0.92 -10.46 18.48
CA LEU A 128 -0.44 -9.41 19.38
C LEU A 128 -0.67 -9.81 20.85
N GLN A 129 0.40 -9.91 21.64
CA GLN A 129 0.31 -10.31 23.04
C GLN A 129 -0.27 -9.20 23.93
N ALA A 130 0.05 -7.95 23.61
CA ALA A 130 -0.43 -6.78 24.31
C ALA A 130 -0.48 -5.59 23.35
N ILE A 131 -1.31 -4.59 23.67
CA ILE A 131 -1.30 -3.31 22.95
C ILE A 131 0.00 -2.59 23.29
N PRO A 132 0.90 -2.37 22.31
CA PRO A 132 2.24 -1.84 22.57
C PRO A 132 2.19 -0.31 22.68
N LYS A 133 1.71 0.18 23.83
CA LYS A 133 1.45 1.61 24.07
C LYS A 133 2.66 2.50 23.72
N THR A 134 3.86 2.07 24.12
CA THR A 134 5.11 2.81 23.89
C THR A 134 5.46 2.94 22.40
N ALA A 135 5.30 1.85 21.63
CA ALA A 135 5.54 1.89 20.19
C ALA A 135 4.53 2.79 19.46
N LEU A 136 3.31 2.92 19.99
CA LEU A 136 2.25 3.74 19.40
C LEU A 136 2.27 5.21 19.83
N GLU A 137 3.09 5.59 20.82
CA GLU A 137 3.17 7.00 21.26
C GLU A 137 3.51 8.00 20.15
N PRO A 138 4.46 7.70 19.23
CA PRO A 138 4.78 8.61 18.14
C PRO A 138 3.59 8.87 17.19
N LEU A 139 2.60 7.97 17.18
CA LEU A 139 1.44 8.02 16.30
C LEU A 139 0.25 8.78 16.90
N LYS A 140 0.33 9.19 18.18
CA LYS A 140 -0.71 9.99 18.85
C LYS A 140 -0.55 11.45 18.45
N LYS A 141 -1.12 11.84 17.32
CA LYS A 141 -1.26 13.24 16.93
C LYS A 141 -2.73 13.68 16.96
#